data_AF-A0AA38NZX9-F1
#
_entry.id   AF-A0AA38NZX9-F1
#
_cell.length_a   1.000
_cell.length_b   1.000
_cell.length_c   1.000
_cell.angle_alpha   90.00
_cell.angle_beta   90.00
_cell.angle_gamma   90.00
#
_symmetry.space_group_name_H-M   'P 1'
#
loop_
_entity.id
_entity.type
_entity.pdbx_description
1 polymer ?
#
loop_
_entity_poly.entity_id
_entity_poly.type
_entity_poly.pdbx_seq_one_letter_code
_entity_poly.pdbx_strand_id
1 'polypeptide(L)'
;FSVQARSYTFQSATFKSTGRPRVLSWWFQNRKPVSRQPPDDLFGKVEDFAAQWWVWWSIINPTWRERDTATGRLVINDNDDSDWSNLRRPGQCGILTVLLCLFWWHERLSAPSQEWVFALQDVAWVVNELVHASK
;
A
#
# COMPACT_ATOMS: atom_id res chain seq x y z
N PHE A 1 -40.08 16.87 -0.77
CA PHE A 1 -39.11 15.76 -0.87
C PHE A 1 -37.88 16.26 -1.62
N SER A 2 -36.82 16.65 -0.92
CA SER A 2 -35.52 16.93 -1.55
C SER A 2 -34.62 15.73 -1.34
N VAL A 3 -34.37 14.98 -2.42
CA VAL A 3 -33.30 13.97 -2.43
C VAL A 3 -32.00 14.74 -2.59
N GLN A 4 -31.24 14.86 -1.51
CA GLN A 4 -29.88 15.37 -1.56
C GLN A 4 -29.04 14.30 -2.25
N ALA A 5 -28.78 14.49 -3.55
CA ALA A 5 -27.84 13.67 -4.28
C ALA A 5 -26.46 13.87 -3.63
N ARG A 6 -26.02 12.90 -2.83
CA ARG A 6 -24.62 12.80 -2.42
C ARG A 6 -23.83 12.73 -3.72
N SER A 7 -23.04 13.77 -4.00
CA SER A 7 -22.09 13.75 -5.10
C SER A 7 -21.10 12.61 -4.83
N TYR A 8 -21.34 11.46 -5.47
CA TYR A 8 -20.35 10.39 -5.53
C TYR A 8 -19.24 10.87 -6.48
N THR A 9 -18.23 11.52 -5.93
CA THR A 9 -16.96 11.70 -6.64
C THR A 9 -16.36 10.32 -6.84
N PHE A 10 -16.26 9.90 -8.11
CA PHE A 10 -15.64 8.63 -8.48
C PHE A 10 -14.15 8.71 -8.13
N GLN A 11 -13.81 8.30 -6.92
CA GLN A 11 -12.43 8.20 -6.49
C GLN A 11 -11.73 7.14 -7.34
N SER A 12 -10.55 7.46 -7.89
CA SER A 12 -9.72 6.50 -8.63
C SER A 12 -9.62 5.19 -7.85
N ALA A 13 -9.82 4.05 -8.52
CA ALA A 13 -9.66 2.74 -7.92
C ALA A 13 -8.19 2.44 -7.54
N THR A 14 -7.23 3.19 -8.10
CA THR A 14 -5.79 3.03 -7.84
C THR A 14 -5.25 4.13 -6.92
N PHE A 15 -4.25 3.77 -6.11
CA PHE A 15 -3.44 4.74 -5.36
C PHE A 15 -2.70 5.72 -6.28
N LYS A 16 -2.11 6.78 -5.72
CA LYS A 16 -1.21 7.67 -6.48
C LYS A 16 -0.11 6.86 -7.17
N SER A 17 0.23 7.24 -8.40
CA SER A 17 1.32 6.62 -9.18
C SER A 17 2.70 7.09 -8.74
N THR A 18 2.79 8.22 -8.05
CA THR A 18 4.03 8.77 -7.51
C THR A 18 4.73 7.76 -6.60
N GLY A 19 5.99 7.47 -6.89
CA GLY A 19 6.82 6.53 -6.11
C GLY A 19 6.45 5.05 -6.29
N ARG A 20 5.39 4.72 -7.05
CA ARG A 20 4.89 3.35 -7.18
C ARG A 20 5.97 2.40 -7.72
N PRO A 21 6.15 1.21 -7.11
CA PRO A 21 7.06 0.20 -7.63
C PRO A 21 6.80 -0.17 -9.09
N ARG A 22 7.87 -0.26 -9.90
CA ARG A 22 7.78 -0.55 -11.36
C ARG A 22 7.04 -1.85 -11.65
N VAL A 23 7.18 -2.84 -10.78
CA VAL A 23 6.49 -4.14 -10.87
C VAL A 23 4.97 -4.02 -10.89
N LEU A 24 4.40 -2.99 -10.25
CA LEU A 24 2.95 -2.77 -10.28
C LEU A 24 2.48 -2.25 -11.63
N SER A 25 3.26 -1.41 -12.31
CA SER A 25 2.94 -0.96 -13.68
C SER A 25 2.86 -2.15 -14.63
N TRP A 26 3.82 -3.07 -14.54
CA TRP A 26 3.78 -4.32 -15.29
C TRP A 26 2.55 -5.17 -14.93
N TRP A 27 2.23 -5.30 -13.64
CA TRP A 27 1.07 -6.09 -13.20
C TRP A 27 -0.25 -5.56 -13.74
N PHE A 28 -0.45 -4.23 -13.71
CA PHE A 28 -1.63 -3.59 -14.28
C PHE A 28 -1.76 -3.85 -15.78
N GLN A 29 -0.65 -3.81 -16.52
CA GLN A 29 -0.62 -4.06 -17.97
C GLN A 29 -0.86 -5.53 -18.32
N ASN A 30 -0.52 -6.46 -17.42
CA ASN A 30 -0.59 -7.90 -17.67
C ASN A 30 -1.91 -8.56 -17.22
N ARG A 31 -2.99 -7.79 -17.09
CA ARG A 31 -4.32 -8.25 -16.60
C ARG A 31 -4.30 -8.74 -15.15
N LYS A 32 -3.40 -8.18 -14.32
CA LYS A 32 -3.39 -8.38 -12.86
C LYS A 32 -3.30 -9.86 -12.40
N PRO A 33 -2.34 -10.65 -12.91
CA PRO A 33 -2.20 -12.06 -12.52
C PRO A 33 -1.77 -12.17 -11.06
N VAL A 34 -2.44 -13.02 -10.28
CA VAL A 34 -2.08 -13.26 -8.86
C VAL A 34 -0.96 -14.28 -8.74
N SER A 35 -0.94 -15.30 -9.60
CA SER A 35 0.03 -16.41 -9.58
C SER A 35 1.34 -16.11 -10.30
N ARG A 36 1.44 -15.00 -11.04
CA ARG A 36 2.63 -14.67 -11.84
C ARG A 36 3.50 -13.68 -11.10
N GLN A 37 4.77 -14.03 -10.92
CA GLN A 37 5.77 -13.12 -10.37
C GLN A 37 6.23 -12.10 -11.42
N PRO A 38 6.62 -10.88 -11.01
CA PRO A 38 7.20 -9.90 -11.91
C PRO A 38 8.57 -10.40 -12.41
N PRO A 39 8.95 -10.08 -13.65
CA PRO A 39 10.31 -10.28 -14.16
C PRO A 39 11.38 -9.66 -13.27
N ASP A 40 12.53 -10.32 -13.16
CA ASP A 40 13.61 -9.90 -12.24
C ASP A 40 14.27 -8.58 -12.65
N ASP A 41 14.33 -8.27 -13.94
CA ASP A 41 14.80 -6.98 -14.47
C ASP A 41 13.90 -5.81 -14.08
N LEU A 42 12.60 -6.09 -13.84
CA LEU A 42 11.64 -5.11 -13.37
C LEU A 42 11.67 -4.96 -11.85
N PHE A 43 11.92 -6.05 -11.12
CA PHE A 43 12.01 -6.03 -9.66
C PHE A 43 13.32 -5.38 -9.20
N GLY A 44 14.45 -5.72 -9.82
CA GLY A 44 15.77 -5.22 -9.44
C GLY A 44 16.32 -5.88 -8.17
N LYS A 45 17.19 -5.16 -7.45
CA LYS A 45 17.70 -5.62 -6.16
C LYS A 45 16.64 -5.49 -5.08
N VAL A 46 16.64 -6.42 -4.13
CA VAL A 46 15.62 -6.47 -3.08
C VAL A 46 15.69 -5.25 -2.14
N GLU A 47 16.88 -4.71 -1.92
CA GLU A 47 17.11 -3.53 -1.10
C GLU A 47 16.54 -2.27 -1.77
N ASP A 48 16.74 -2.14 -3.08
CA ASP A 48 16.20 -1.02 -3.88
C ASP A 48 14.67 -1.09 -3.91
N PHE A 49 14.12 -2.29 -4.08
CA PHE A 49 12.67 -2.51 -4.01
C PHE A 49 12.11 -2.14 -2.63
N ALA A 50 12.74 -2.59 -1.55
CA ALA A 50 12.35 -2.30 -0.18
C ALA A 50 12.30 -0.79 0.09
N ALA A 51 13.35 -0.07 -0.30
CA ALA A 51 13.43 1.38 -0.16
C ALA A 51 12.31 2.09 -0.97
N GLN A 52 12.12 1.68 -2.22
CA GLN A 52 11.06 2.22 -3.07
C GLN A 52 9.66 1.94 -2.50
N TRP A 53 9.45 0.74 -1.98
CA TRP A 53 8.18 0.34 -1.37
C TRP A 53 7.85 1.20 -0.16
N TRP A 54 8.80 1.45 0.74
CA TRP A 54 8.60 2.31 1.91
C TRP A 54 8.25 3.75 1.52
N VAL A 55 8.92 4.31 0.51
CA VAL A 55 8.60 5.64 -0.03
C VAL A 55 7.19 5.67 -0.60
N TRP A 56 6.81 4.67 -1.38
CA TRP A 56 5.47 4.58 -1.95
C TRP A 56 4.39 4.41 -0.87
N TRP A 57 4.59 3.48 0.06
CA TRP A 57 3.69 3.22 1.17
C TRP A 57 3.47 4.48 2.01
N SER A 58 4.57 5.19 2.30
CA SER A 58 4.57 6.51 2.91
C SER A 58 3.68 7.50 2.16
N ILE A 59 3.80 7.62 0.83
CA ILE A 59 3.05 8.58 0.00
C ILE A 59 1.54 8.30 -0.05
N ILE A 60 1.14 7.02 -0.07
CA ILE A 60 -0.28 6.64 -0.24
C ILE A 60 -1.06 6.67 1.08
N ASN A 61 -0.35 6.63 2.21
CA ASN A 61 -0.94 6.76 3.53
C ASN A 61 -1.36 8.21 3.83
N PRO A 62 -2.35 8.41 4.72
CA PRO A 62 -2.76 9.75 5.15
C PRO A 62 -1.60 10.57 5.75
N THR A 63 -1.66 11.88 5.59
CA THR A 63 -0.63 12.81 6.10
C THR A 63 -0.63 12.96 7.61
N TRP A 64 -1.74 12.63 8.27
CA TRP A 64 -1.86 12.65 9.73
C TRP A 64 -1.10 11.49 10.40
N ARG A 65 -0.77 10.43 9.66
CA ARG A 65 0.04 9.33 10.21
C ARG A 65 1.43 9.81 10.55
N GLU A 66 1.88 9.45 11.75
CA GLU A 66 3.20 9.83 12.24
C GLU A 66 4.31 9.15 11.43
N ARG A 67 5.41 9.88 11.30
CA ARG A 67 6.60 9.44 10.59
C ARG A 67 7.79 9.57 11.50
N ASP A 68 8.59 8.51 11.54
CA ASP A 68 9.89 8.54 12.19
C ASP A 68 10.74 9.64 11.55
N THR A 69 11.32 10.51 12.38
CA THR A 69 12.01 11.71 11.92
C THR A 69 13.36 11.41 11.26
N ALA A 70 13.96 10.26 11.57
CA ALA A 70 15.24 9.84 11.01
C ALA A 70 15.07 9.14 9.64
N THR A 71 14.01 8.35 9.48
CA THR A 71 13.81 7.45 8.34
C THR A 71 12.64 7.84 7.44
N GLY A 72 11.74 8.70 7.90
CA GLY A 72 10.51 9.08 7.20
C GLY A 72 9.46 7.97 7.12
N ARG A 73 9.69 6.83 7.78
CA ARG A 73 8.80 5.66 7.77
C ARG A 73 7.61 5.89 8.67
N LEU A 74 6.50 5.26 8.30
CA LEU A 74 5.27 5.33 9.10
C LEU A 74 5.47 4.59 10.41
N VAL A 75 4.96 5.20 11.48
CA VAL A 75 4.94 4.61 12.83
C VAL A 75 3.50 4.22 13.16
N ILE A 76 3.34 3.10 13.86
CA ILE A 76 2.06 2.69 14.42
C ILE A 76 1.80 3.55 15.64
N ASN A 77 0.69 4.27 15.66
CA ASN A 77 0.29 5.09 16.79
C ASN A 77 -1.22 5.02 17.02
N ASP A 78 -1.63 5.19 18.27
CA ASP A 78 -3.04 5.16 18.70
C ASP A 78 -3.68 6.55 18.51
N ASN A 79 -3.58 7.10 17.30
CA ASN A 79 -4.14 8.42 17.01
C ASN A 79 -5.65 8.27 16.71
N ASP A 80 -6.47 9.14 17.31
CA ASP A 80 -7.94 9.12 17.15
C ASP A 80 -8.41 9.65 15.78
N ASP A 81 -7.50 10.13 14.94
CA ASP A 81 -7.84 10.62 13.61
C ASP A 81 -8.12 9.44 12.66
N SER A 82 -9.34 9.42 12.11
CA SER A 82 -9.94 8.23 11.50
C SER A 82 -10.27 8.41 10.02
N ASP A 83 -9.82 9.51 9.39
CA ASP A 83 -10.01 9.68 7.96
C ASP A 83 -9.04 8.81 7.14
N TRP A 84 -9.46 7.56 6.96
CA TRP A 84 -8.83 6.55 6.11
C TRP A 84 -9.30 6.61 4.65
N SER A 85 -10.03 7.64 4.22
CA SER A 85 -10.58 7.76 2.87
C SER A 85 -9.54 7.55 1.76
N ASN A 86 -8.30 7.98 1.98
CA ASN A 86 -7.19 7.79 1.04
C ASN A 86 -6.90 6.32 0.72
N LEU A 87 -7.08 5.43 1.71
CA LEU A 87 -6.82 4.00 1.62
C LEU A 87 -8.07 3.18 1.28
N ARG A 88 -9.27 3.77 1.41
CA ARG A 88 -10.56 3.17 0.98
C ARG A 88 -10.73 3.19 -0.54
N ARG A 89 -9.90 2.39 -1.22
CA ARG A 89 -9.96 2.18 -2.67
C ARG A 89 -10.61 0.82 -2.95
N PRO A 90 -11.93 0.77 -3.21
CA PRO A 90 -12.60 -0.51 -3.45
C PRO A 90 -12.05 -1.21 -4.70
N GLY A 91 -11.91 -2.54 -4.62
CA GLY A 91 -11.49 -3.40 -5.72
C GLY A 91 -10.00 -3.76 -5.74
N GLN A 92 -9.55 -4.33 -6.87
CA GLN A 92 -8.21 -4.93 -7.02
C GLN A 92 -7.04 -3.94 -7.02
N CYS A 93 -7.31 -2.64 -6.98
CA CYS A 93 -6.32 -1.59 -7.15
C CYS A 93 -6.00 -0.82 -5.86
N GLY A 94 -6.64 -1.20 -4.74
CA GLY A 94 -6.39 -0.70 -3.39
C GLY A 94 -5.39 -1.58 -2.63
N ILE A 95 -5.73 -1.94 -1.38
CA ILE A 95 -4.84 -2.65 -0.45
C ILE A 95 -4.27 -3.97 -1.00
N LEU A 96 -4.98 -4.64 -1.92
CA LEU A 96 -4.47 -5.83 -2.62
C LEU A 96 -3.13 -5.57 -3.31
N THR A 97 -2.93 -4.38 -3.89
CA THR A 97 -1.65 -4.02 -4.55
C THR A 97 -0.49 -3.97 -3.57
N VAL A 98 -0.76 -3.53 -2.33
CA VAL A 98 0.22 -3.43 -1.25
C VAL A 98 0.60 -4.83 -0.77
N LEU A 99 -0.40 -5.68 -0.52
CA LEU A 99 -0.19 -7.08 -0.14
C LEU A 99 0.57 -7.86 -1.20
N LEU A 100 0.29 -7.62 -2.48
CA LEU A 100 0.98 -8.27 -3.59
C LEU A 100 2.45 -7.84 -3.68
N CYS A 101 2.75 -6.56 -3.44
CA CYS A 101 4.12 -6.10 -3.32
C CYS A 101 4.87 -6.77 -2.16
N LEU A 102 4.24 -6.88 -0.98
CA LEU A 102 4.82 -7.58 0.16
C LEU A 102 5.07 -9.06 -0.16
N PHE A 103 4.14 -9.71 -0.84
CA PHE A 103 4.31 -11.09 -1.29
C PHE A 103 5.51 -11.23 -2.25
N TRP A 104 5.59 -10.42 -3.31
CA TRP A 104 6.72 -10.51 -4.24
C TRP A 104 8.08 -10.14 -3.62
N TRP A 105 8.08 -9.28 -2.61
CA TRP A 105 9.26 -9.01 -1.81
C TRP A 105 9.68 -10.24 -1.01
N HIS A 106 8.74 -10.85 -0.29
CA HIS A 106 9.01 -12.07 0.50
C HIS A 106 9.61 -13.19 -0.35
N GLU A 107 9.05 -13.43 -1.54
CA GLU A 107 9.51 -14.48 -2.46
C GLU A 107 10.96 -14.32 -2.93
N ARG A 108 11.58 -13.15 -2.71
CA ARG A 108 12.97 -12.84 -3.07
C ARG A 108 13.92 -12.83 -1.89
N LEU A 109 13.40 -13.14 -0.71
CA LEU A 109 14.19 -13.28 0.51
C LEU A 109 14.42 -14.75 0.81
N SER A 110 15.62 -15.09 1.30
CA SER A 110 15.89 -16.44 1.83
C SER A 110 15.24 -16.66 3.21
N ALA A 111 15.00 -15.59 3.94
CA ALA A 111 14.25 -15.54 5.19
C ALA A 111 13.66 -14.13 5.38
N PRO A 112 12.54 -13.97 6.12
CA PRO A 112 11.94 -12.65 6.36
C PRO A 112 12.97 -11.67 6.95
N SER A 113 13.22 -10.57 6.23
CA SER A 113 14.08 -9.50 6.73
C SER A 113 13.33 -8.65 7.75
N GLN A 114 14.06 -8.00 8.65
CA GLN A 114 13.47 -7.09 9.63
C GLN A 114 12.62 -5.99 8.96
N GLU A 115 13.10 -5.49 7.83
CA GLU A 115 12.42 -4.50 6.98
C GLU A 115 11.07 -4.99 6.47
N TRP A 116 11.04 -6.22 5.97
CA TRP A 116 9.82 -6.82 5.48
C TRP A 116 8.83 -7.08 6.61
N VAL A 117 9.31 -7.52 7.78
CA VAL A 117 8.47 -7.75 8.97
C VAL A 117 7.83 -6.45 9.44
N PHE A 118 8.58 -5.35 9.51
CA PHE A 118 8.02 -4.04 9.87
C PHE A 118 6.98 -3.56 8.85
N ALA A 119 7.24 -3.77 7.56
CA ALA A 119 6.28 -3.43 6.51
C ALA A 119 4.97 -4.24 6.63
N LEU A 120 5.08 -5.55 6.91
CA LEU A 120 3.92 -6.41 7.13
C LEU A 120 3.12 -5.99 8.37
N GLN A 121 3.80 -5.68 9.47
CA GLN A 121 3.16 -5.23 10.71
C GLN A 121 2.39 -3.93 10.52
N ASP A 122 2.97 -2.94 9.82
CA ASP A 122 2.30 -1.69 9.53
C ASP A 122 1.06 -1.89 8.65
N VAL A 123 1.18 -2.70 7.59
CA VAL A 123 0.04 -3.00 6.71
C VAL A 123 -1.05 -3.78 7.45
N ALA A 124 -0.70 -4.73 8.31
CA ALA A 124 -1.66 -5.47 9.12
C ALA A 124 -2.43 -4.54 10.07
N TRP A 125 -1.72 -3.60 10.71
CA TRP A 125 -2.34 -2.58 11.55
C TRP A 125 -3.30 -1.69 10.75
N VAL A 126 -2.88 -1.18 9.58
CA VAL A 126 -3.77 -0.38 8.72
C VAL A 126 -5.01 -1.14 8.27
N VAL A 127 -4.87 -2.42 7.92
CA VAL A 127 -6.02 -3.26 7.54
C VAL A 127 -6.99 -3.42 8.71
N ASN A 128 -6.47 -3.59 9.93
CA ASN A 128 -7.29 -3.63 11.14
C ASN A 128 -8.08 -2.32 11.31
N GLU A 129 -7.42 -1.18 11.20
CA GLU A 129 -8.06 0.14 11.31
C GLU A 129 -9.13 0.38 10.23
N LEU A 130 -8.86 -0.05 8.99
CA LEU A 130 -9.84 0.02 7.90
C LEU A 130 -11.10 -0.81 8.19
N VAL A 131 -10.93 -1.99 8.79
CA VAL A 131 -12.05 -2.86 9.20
C VAL A 131 -12.83 -2.23 10.34
N HIS A 132 -12.17 -1.67 11.35
CA HIS A 132 -12.84 -0.97 12.46
C HIS A 132 -13.65 0.23 11.98
N ALA A 133 -13.07 1.06 11.11
CA ALA A 133 -13.74 2.23 10.59
C ALA A 133 -14.89 1.89 9.60
N SER A 134 -14.98 0.65 9.09
CA SER A 134 -16.04 0.21 8.17
C SER A 134 -17.33 -0.27 8.85
N LYS A 135 -17.34 -0.34 10.18
CA LYS A 135 -18.52 -0.61 11.00
C LYS A 135 -19.28 0.67 11.29
#